data_AF-A0A2M8PPM1-F1
#
_entry.id   AF-A0A2M8PPM1-F1
#
_cell.length_a   1.000
_cell.length_b   1.000
_cell.length_c   1.000
_cell.angle_alpha   90.00
_cell.angle_beta   90.00
_cell.angle_gamma   90.00
#
_symmetry.space_group_name_H-M   'P 1'
#
loop_
_entity.id
_entity.type
_entity.pdbx_description
1 polymer ?
#
loop_
_entity_poly.entity_id
_entity_poly.type
_entity_poly.pdbx_seq_one_letter_code
_entity_poly.pdbx_strand_id
1 'polypeptide(L)'
;MHGLAQHTLIVEPQYYEADYWGDFEGVRAEIQHYKDTYAAGLVLQAPLSILVHLCLMGMGLWALWQCCRDDTVLFLMTWTVGLVLITLFTVPLNWQRYYLPLQLPFAILMGIGVGIVWHHGKRFLA
;
A
#
# COMPACT_ATOMS: atom_id res chain seq x y z
N MET A 1 -4.83 10.39 -12.16
CA MET A 1 -4.05 10.62 -10.92
C MET A 1 -4.82 10.32 -9.63
N HIS A 2 -6.14 10.56 -9.55
CA HIS A 2 -6.94 10.29 -8.34
C HIS A 2 -6.85 8.82 -7.84
N GLY A 3 -6.90 7.84 -8.76
CA GLY A 3 -6.92 6.42 -8.40
C GLY A 3 -5.69 5.86 -7.71
N LEU A 4 -4.49 6.33 -8.07
CA LEU A 4 -3.24 5.84 -7.49
C LEU A 4 -3.17 6.18 -6.00
N ALA A 5 -3.39 7.44 -5.64
CA ALA A 5 -3.38 7.87 -4.25
C ALA A 5 -4.51 7.20 -3.46
N GLN A 6 -5.72 7.16 -4.03
CA GLN A 6 -6.89 6.56 -3.39
C GLN A 6 -6.66 5.08 -3.09
N HIS A 7 -6.32 4.26 -4.08
CA HIS A 7 -6.22 2.80 -3.88
C HIS A 7 -4.92 2.32 -3.24
N THR A 8 -3.92 3.19 -3.13
CA THR A 8 -2.66 2.87 -2.45
C THR A 8 -2.65 3.33 -0.99
N LEU A 9 -3.15 4.53 -0.71
CA LEU A 9 -3.09 5.14 0.62
C LEU A 9 -4.39 4.92 1.41
N ILE A 10 -5.52 4.77 0.73
CA ILE A 10 -6.85 4.54 1.32
C ILE A 10 -7.30 3.14 0.90
N VAL A 11 -7.02 2.16 1.75
CA VAL A 11 -7.30 0.75 1.45
C VAL A 11 -8.72 0.43 1.92
N GLU A 12 -9.71 0.84 1.14
CA GLU A 12 -11.06 0.26 1.22
C GLU A 12 -11.11 -0.97 0.32
N PRO A 13 -11.58 -2.13 0.81
CA PRO A 13 -11.75 -3.30 -0.04
C PRO A 13 -12.79 -3.03 -1.14
N GLN A 14 -12.37 -3.06 -2.39
CA GLN A 14 -13.26 -2.99 -3.55
C GLN A 14 -13.65 -4.41 -3.98
N TYR A 15 -14.85 -4.84 -3.56
CA TYR A 15 -15.35 -6.20 -3.83
C TYR A 15 -15.79 -6.42 -5.28
N TYR A 16 -16.30 -5.38 -5.94
CA TYR A 16 -16.83 -5.42 -7.30
C TYR A 16 -16.42 -4.19 -8.12
N GLU A 17 -16.47 -4.33 -9.44
CA GLU A 17 -16.10 -3.26 -10.39
C GLU A 17 -17.23 -2.25 -10.57
N ALA A 18 -18.49 -2.70 -10.53
CA ALA A 18 -19.66 -1.88 -10.77
C ALA A 18 -20.57 -1.82 -9.54
N ASP A 19 -20.96 -0.62 -9.13
CA ASP A 19 -21.68 -0.37 -7.88
C ASP A 19 -23.00 -1.15 -7.75
N TYR A 20 -23.72 -1.33 -8.86
CA TYR A 20 -25.00 -2.06 -8.87
C TYR A 20 -24.86 -3.53 -8.47
N TRP A 21 -23.66 -4.10 -8.45
CA TRP A 21 -23.46 -5.47 -7.94
C TRP A 21 -23.72 -5.56 -6.44
N GLY A 22 -23.60 -4.45 -5.69
CA GLY A 22 -23.97 -4.37 -4.28
C GLY A 22 -25.47 -4.41 -4.00
N ASP A 23 -26.30 -4.25 -5.03
CA ASP A 23 -27.76 -4.27 -4.91
C ASP A 23 -28.31 -5.70 -4.85
N PHE A 24 -27.54 -6.70 -5.31
CA PHE A 24 -27.92 -8.10 -5.23
C PHE A 24 -27.74 -8.62 -3.79
N GLU A 25 -28.83 -9.09 -3.20
CA GLU A 25 -28.86 -9.59 -1.82
C GLU A 25 -27.81 -10.68 -1.56
N GLY A 26 -27.66 -11.64 -2.48
CA GLY A 26 -26.66 -12.71 -2.34
C GLY A 26 -25.21 -12.20 -2.31
N VAL A 27 -24.88 -11.19 -3.12
CA VAL A 27 -23.55 -10.57 -3.13
C VAL A 27 -23.29 -9.84 -1.82
N ARG A 28 -24.29 -9.10 -1.33
CA ARG A 28 -24.19 -8.37 -0.05
C ARG A 28 -24.01 -9.31 1.13
N ALA A 29 -24.75 -10.41 1.16
CA ALA A 29 -24.67 -11.42 2.23
C ALA A 29 -23.28 -12.03 2.31
N GLU A 30 -22.69 -12.38 1.16
CA GLU A 30 -21.34 -12.96 1.09
C GLU A 30 -20.26 -11.96 1.51
N ILE A 31 -20.36 -10.70 1.06
CA ILE A 31 -19.43 -9.64 1.48
C ILE A 31 -19.49 -9.42 2.99
N GLN A 32 -20.70 -9.43 3.57
CA GLN A 32 -20.85 -9.29 5.02
C GLN A 32 -20.25 -10.49 5.75
N HIS A 33 -20.53 -11.70 5.28
CA HIS A 33 -19.95 -12.92 5.85
C HIS A 33 -18.41 -12.85 5.86
N TYR A 34 -17.79 -12.45 4.76
CA TYR A 34 -16.35 -12.24 4.68
C TYR A 34 -15.84 -11.18 5.67
N LYS A 35 -16.54 -10.05 5.80
CA LYS A 35 -16.19 -8.98 6.75
C LYS A 35 -16.29 -9.40 8.21
N ASP A 36 -17.18 -10.35 8.53
CA ASP A 36 -17.33 -10.88 9.88
C ASP A 36 -16.22 -11.88 10.26
N THR A 37 -15.37 -12.27 9.30
CA THR A 37 -14.21 -13.12 9.57
C THR A 37 -12.96 -12.32 9.94
N TYR A 38 -12.04 -12.98 10.65
CA TYR A 38 -10.70 -12.45 10.91
C TYR A 38 -9.85 -12.27 9.62
N ALA A 39 -10.34 -12.72 8.47
CA ALA A 39 -9.67 -12.60 7.18
C ALA A 39 -10.08 -11.33 6.40
N ALA A 40 -10.89 -10.44 6.99
CA ALA A 40 -11.42 -9.23 6.35
C ALA A 40 -10.37 -8.21 5.85
N GLY A 41 -9.08 -8.48 6.07
CA GLY A 41 -7.97 -7.66 5.60
C GLY A 41 -7.74 -6.41 6.44
N LEU A 42 -6.73 -5.64 6.07
CA LEU A 42 -6.42 -4.36 6.71
C LEU A 42 -7.27 -3.25 6.09
N VAL A 43 -8.07 -2.57 6.92
CA VAL A 43 -8.80 -1.35 6.52
C VAL A 43 -7.99 -0.15 6.99
N LEU A 44 -7.40 0.57 6.04
CA LEU A 44 -6.62 1.79 6.30
C LEU A 44 -7.44 3.00 5.88
N GLN A 45 -8.30 3.46 6.78
CA GLN A 45 -9.17 4.63 6.56
C GLN A 45 -8.92 5.77 7.56
N ALA A 46 -8.21 5.52 8.66
CA ALA A 46 -7.97 6.53 9.68
C ALA A 46 -6.89 7.54 9.21
N PRO A 47 -7.10 8.86 9.34
CA PRO A 47 -6.09 9.86 8.98
C PRO A 47 -4.72 9.61 9.64
N LEU A 48 -4.72 9.11 10.88
CA LEU A 48 -3.50 8.73 11.59
C LEU A 48 -2.78 7.56 10.93
N SER A 49 -3.51 6.53 10.47
CA SER A 49 -2.87 5.38 9.82
C SER A 49 -2.23 5.80 8.50
N ILE A 50 -2.89 6.66 7.71
CA ILE A 50 -2.33 7.22 6.48
C ILE A 50 -1.03 7.97 6.78
N LEU A 51 -1.04 8.85 7.79
CA LEU A 51 0.15 9.61 8.18
C LEU A 51 1.31 8.69 8.58
N VAL A 52 1.05 7.68 9.42
CA VAL A 52 2.06 6.70 9.84
C VAL A 52 2.65 5.96 8.63
N HIS A 53 1.82 5.53 7.69
CA HIS A 53 2.28 4.83 6.48
C HIS A 53 3.17 5.73 5.61
N LEU A 54 2.77 6.99 5.41
CA LEU A 54 3.57 7.97 4.67
C LEU A 54 4.91 8.24 5.35
N CYS A 55 4.93 8.39 6.68
CA CYS A 55 6.16 8.56 7.44
C CYS A 55 7.09 7.34 7.31
N LEU A 56 6.56 6.12 7.48
CA LEU A 56 7.33 4.89 7.33
C LEU A 56 7.89 4.74 5.92
N MET A 57 7.07 4.97 4.90
CA MET A 57 7.49 4.90 3.50
C MET A 57 8.54 5.97 3.18
N GLY A 58 8.37 7.20 3.70
CA GLY A 58 9.35 8.28 3.56
C GLY A 58 10.70 7.95 4.21
N MET A 59 10.70 7.36 5.41
CA MET A 59 11.91 6.88 6.07
C MET A 59 12.58 5.74 5.30
N GLY A 60 11.80 4.81 4.75
CA GLY A 60 12.32 3.73 3.90
C GLY A 60 12.99 4.27 2.63
N LEU A 61 12.33 5.20 1.94
CA LEU A 61 12.87 5.88 0.77
C LEU A 61 14.15 6.65 1.10
N TRP A 62 14.16 7.36 2.23
CA TRP A 62 15.34 8.08 2.70
C TRP A 62 16.52 7.12 2.93
N ALA A 63 16.30 5.99 3.60
CA ALA A 63 17.36 5.02 3.85
C ALA A 63 17.89 4.38 2.56
N LEU A 64 17.02 4.04 1.60
CA LEU A 64 17.46 3.55 0.29
C LEU A 64 18.26 4.61 -0.46
N TRP A 65 17.85 5.88 -0.40
CA TRP A 65 18.58 6.97 -1.05
C TRP A 65 20.03 7.09 -0.53
N GLN A 66 20.25 6.88 0.76
CA GLN A 66 21.61 6.86 1.34
C GLN A 66 22.48 5.70 0.83
N CYS A 67 21.85 4.62 0.34
CA CYS A 67 22.51 3.42 -0.18
C CYS A 67 22.37 3.27 -1.70
N CYS A 68 22.09 4.35 -2.43
CA CYS A 68 21.78 4.33 -3.88
C CYS A 68 22.92 3.85 -4.80
N ARG A 69 24.06 3.43 -4.25
CA ARG A 69 25.17 2.81 -4.99
C ARG A 69 25.15 1.29 -4.97
N ASP A 70 24.27 0.69 -4.17
CA ASP A 70 24.10 -0.76 -4.12
C ASP A 70 23.16 -1.24 -5.24
N ASP A 71 23.56 -2.29 -5.96
CA ASP A 71 22.80 -2.81 -7.11
C ASP A 71 21.40 -3.30 -6.70
N THR A 72 21.26 -3.87 -5.50
CA THR A 72 19.97 -4.33 -4.97
C THR A 72 19.05 -3.15 -4.69
N VAL A 73 19.59 -2.07 -4.13
CA VAL A 73 18.85 -0.82 -3.88
C VAL A 73 18.42 -0.18 -5.19
N LEU A 74 19.31 -0.11 -6.17
CA LEU A 74 19.00 0.43 -7.50
C LEU A 74 17.91 -0.41 -8.19
N PHE A 75 17.98 -1.73 -8.10
CA PHE A 75 16.93 -2.62 -8.59
C PHE A 75 15.58 -2.32 -7.91
N LEU A 76 15.55 -2.26 -6.58
CA LEU A 76 14.33 -2.00 -5.81
C LEU A 76 13.72 -0.63 -6.16
N MET A 77 14.54 0.41 -6.26
CA MET A 77 14.11 1.76 -6.64
C MET A 77 13.57 1.78 -8.07
N THR A 78 14.30 1.18 -9.01
CA THR A 78 13.88 1.12 -10.42
C THR A 78 12.60 0.31 -10.59
N TRP A 79 12.46 -0.81 -9.88
CA TRP A 79 11.26 -1.62 -9.89
C TRP A 79 10.06 -0.86 -9.30
N THR A 80 10.24 -0.20 -8.16
CA THR A 80 9.18 0.61 -7.52
C THR A 80 8.74 1.75 -8.43
N VAL A 81 9.68 2.54 -8.93
CA VAL A 81 9.39 3.66 -9.85
C VAL A 81 8.79 3.14 -11.14
N GLY A 82 9.31 2.06 -11.71
CA GLY A 82 8.79 1.42 -12.91
C GLY A 82 7.33 1.00 -12.76
N LEU A 83 6.97 0.35 -11.65
CA LEU A 83 5.58 -0.01 -11.36
C LEU A 83 4.69 1.24 -11.17
N VAL A 84 5.19 2.29 -10.52
CA VAL A 84 4.44 3.55 -10.37
C VAL A 84 4.19 4.19 -11.75
N LEU A 85 5.20 4.23 -12.62
CA LEU A 85 5.05 4.80 -13.96
C LEU A 85 4.12 3.94 -14.82
N ILE A 86 4.29 2.61 -14.81
CA ILE A 86 3.39 1.69 -15.52
C ILE A 86 1.96 1.92 -15.04
N THR A 87 1.69 1.87 -13.74
CA THR A 87 0.33 2.10 -13.22
C THR A 87 -0.21 3.49 -13.57
N LEU A 88 0.62 4.54 -13.54
CA LEU A 88 0.20 5.89 -13.87
C LEU A 88 -0.19 6.05 -15.35
N PHE A 89 0.52 5.37 -16.26
CA PHE A 89 0.36 5.54 -17.70
C PHE A 89 -0.47 4.46 -18.38
N THR A 90 -0.58 3.26 -17.81
CA THR A 90 -1.24 2.12 -18.47
C THR A 90 -2.57 1.74 -17.85
N VAL A 91 -2.91 2.20 -16.64
CA VAL A 91 -4.16 1.80 -15.95
C VAL A 91 -5.29 2.75 -16.35
N PRO A 92 -6.27 2.29 -17.17
CA PRO A 92 -7.31 3.15 -17.71
C PRO A 92 -8.50 3.32 -16.76
N LEU A 93 -8.65 2.41 -15.80
CA LEU A 93 -9.82 2.28 -14.94
C LEU A 93 -9.43 2.39 -13.47
N ASN A 94 -10.26 3.05 -12.68
CA ASN A 94 -10.05 3.26 -11.26
C ASN A 94 -10.45 2.01 -10.45
N TRP A 95 -9.81 0.88 -10.73
CA TRP A 95 -10.07 -0.38 -10.05
C TRP A 95 -8.88 -0.75 -9.19
N GLN A 96 -9.12 -0.99 -7.89
CA GLN A 96 -8.09 -1.29 -6.89
C GLN A 96 -7.13 -2.40 -7.32
N ARG A 97 -7.62 -3.42 -8.05
CA ARG A 97 -6.83 -4.59 -8.46
C ARG A 97 -5.64 -4.23 -9.35
N TYR A 98 -5.72 -3.15 -10.11
CA TYR A 98 -4.62 -2.69 -10.95
C TYR A 98 -3.45 -2.11 -10.14
N TYR A 99 -3.67 -1.79 -8.87
CA TYR A 99 -2.67 -1.26 -7.96
C TYR A 99 -2.05 -2.34 -7.05
N LEU A 100 -2.52 -3.60 -7.10
CA LEU A 100 -1.95 -4.70 -6.31
C LEU A 100 -0.44 -4.88 -6.47
N PRO A 101 0.16 -4.78 -7.68
CA PRO A 101 1.61 -4.91 -7.83
C PRO A 101 2.41 -3.87 -7.03
N LEU A 102 1.84 -2.69 -6.77
CA LEU A 102 2.48 -1.64 -5.98
C LEU A 102 2.49 -1.92 -4.48
N GLN A 103 1.62 -2.81 -3.99
CA GLN A 103 1.57 -3.12 -2.56
C GLN A 103 2.88 -3.75 -2.07
N LEU A 104 3.54 -4.57 -2.90
CA LEU A 104 4.80 -5.22 -2.57
C LEU A 104 5.95 -4.23 -2.34
N PRO A 105 6.33 -3.37 -3.31
CA PRO A 105 7.41 -2.41 -3.09
C PRO A 105 7.10 -1.43 -1.96
N PHE A 106 5.84 -1.02 -1.78
CA PHE A 106 5.47 -0.14 -0.67
C PHE A 106 5.54 -0.84 0.68
N ALA A 107 5.13 -2.12 0.78
CA ALA A 107 5.32 -2.91 1.99
C ALA A 107 6.80 -3.05 2.36
N ILE A 108 7.68 -3.25 1.37
CA ILE A 108 9.13 -3.31 1.59
C ILE A 108 9.64 -1.96 2.13
N LEU A 109 9.26 -0.84 1.50
CA LEU A 109 9.66 0.50 1.96
C LEU A 109 9.20 0.78 3.39
N MET A 110 7.96 0.44 3.71
CA MET A 110 7.43 0.60 5.06
C MET A 110 8.16 -0.31 6.05
N GLY A 111 8.48 -1.55 5.67
CA GLY A 111 9.27 -2.47 6.49
C GLY A 111 10.67 -1.93 6.82
N ILE A 112 11.34 -1.30 5.84
CA ILE A 112 12.61 -0.60 6.06
C ILE A 112 12.40 0.56 7.05
N GLY A 113 11.35 1.36 6.86
CA GLY A 113 10.96 2.43 7.79
C GLY A 113 10.78 1.94 9.22
N VAL A 114 10.06 0.83 9.41
CA VAL A 114 9.88 0.18 10.72
C VAL A 114 11.23 -0.25 11.30
N GLY A 115 12.11 -0.84 10.49
CA GLY A 115 13.46 -1.24 10.91
C GLY A 115 14.28 -0.06 11.46
N ILE A 116 14.17 1.12 10.84
CA ILE A 116 14.84 2.35 11.29
C ILE A 116 14.31 2.78 12.66
N VAL A 117 12.97 2.84 12.82
CA VAL A 117 12.33 3.22 14.08
C VAL A 117 12.73 2.25 15.20
N TRP A 118 12.70 0.95 14.91
CA TRP A 118 13.07 -0.09 15.87
C TRP A 118 14.52 0.03 16.34
N HIS A 119 15.45 0.22 15.40
CA HIS A 119 16.87 0.37 15.71
C HIS A 119 17.16 1.63 16.54
N HIS A 120 16.53 2.77 16.21
CA HIS A 120 16.68 4.00 16.99
C HIS A 120 16.01 3.88 18.36
N GLY A 121 14.84 3.28 18.46
CA GLY A 121 14.14 3.06 19.74
C GLY A 121 14.98 2.23 20.72
N LYS A 122 15.67 1.20 20.24
CA LYS A 122 16.59 0.41 21.07
C LYS A 122 17.77 1.22 21.62
N ARG A 123 18.26 2.21 20.87
CA ARG A 123 19.35 3.10 21.32
C ARG A 123 18.92 4.10 22.40
N PHE A 124 17.64 4.45 22.46
CA PHE A 124 17.11 5.35 23.49
C PHE A 124 16.76 4.66 24.81
N LEU A 125 16.54 3.33 24.79
CA LEU A 125 16.16 2.54 25.96
C LEU A 125 17.35 1.81 26.62
N ALA A 126 18.55 1.92 26.03
CA ALA A 126 19.81 1.36 26.54
C ALA A 126 20.67 2.47 27.13
#